data_AF-F0RBG7-F1
#
_entry.id   AF-F0RBG7-F1
#
_cell.length_a   1.000
_cell.length_b   1.000
_cell.length_c   1.000
_cell.angle_alpha   90.00
_cell.angle_beta   90.00
_cell.angle_gamma   90.00
#
_symmetry.space_group_name_H-M   'P 1'
#
loop_
_entity.id
_entity.type
_entity.pdbx_description
1 polymer ?
#
loop_
_entity_poly.entity_id
_entity_poly.type
_entity_poly.pdbx_seq_one_letter_code
_entity_poly.pdbx_strand_id
1 'polypeptide(L)'
;MYIYNVTINVEEEVHDKWLSWMKETHIPDMLATGKFTGAKMCKVIIEEEMGGVTYSVQYSTPNKETLDVYYKDDADKLRQEANKLFAGKFVAFRTELEVIGEAVLTPAKK
;
A
#
# COMPACT_ATOMS: atom_id res chain seq x y z
N MET A 1 -8.56 -8.13 12.56
CA MET A 1 -8.08 -7.75 11.20
C MET A 1 -7.06 -6.65 11.36
N TYR A 2 -5.97 -6.71 10.62
CA TYR A 2 -4.95 -5.68 10.60
C TYR A 2 -4.83 -5.07 9.20
N ILE A 3 -4.33 -3.85 9.15
CA ILE A 3 -3.98 -3.17 7.91
C ILE A 3 -2.49 -2.82 7.98
N TYR A 4 -1.75 -3.26 6.97
CA TYR A 4 -0.41 -2.74 6.70
C TYR A 4 -0.56 -1.58 5.72
N ASN A 5 -0.36 -0.35 6.22
CA ASN A 5 -0.44 0.86 5.42
C ASN A 5 0.94 1.31 4.98
N VAL A 6 1.04 1.72 3.72
CA VAL A 6 2.23 2.36 3.16
C VAL A 6 1.83 3.72 2.59
N THR A 7 2.34 4.79 3.19
CA THR A 7 2.23 6.14 2.67
C THR A 7 3.45 6.44 1.82
N ILE A 8 3.24 6.82 0.56
CA ILE A 8 4.30 6.93 -0.44
C ILE A 8 4.20 8.30 -1.10
N ASN A 9 5.25 9.11 -1.01
CA ASN A 9 5.40 10.31 -1.82
C ASN A 9 6.34 9.98 -2.98
N VAL A 10 5.93 10.29 -4.21
CA VAL A 10 6.69 10.00 -5.44
C VAL A 10 6.91 11.28 -6.24
N GLU A 11 8.12 11.46 -6.77
CA GLU A 11 8.44 12.60 -7.64
C GLU A 11 7.61 12.57 -8.93
N GLU A 12 7.20 13.75 -9.41
CA GLU A 12 6.38 13.89 -10.62
C GLU A 12 7.02 13.27 -11.86
N GLU A 13 8.35 13.38 -11.98
CA GLU A 13 9.13 12.86 -13.12
C GLU A 13 8.90 11.36 -13.37
N VAL A 14 8.73 10.57 -12.30
CA VAL A 14 8.55 9.11 -12.40
C VAL A 14 7.13 8.66 -12.08
N HIS A 15 6.24 9.60 -11.76
CA HIS A 15 4.91 9.35 -11.23
C HIS A 15 4.11 8.35 -12.06
N ASP A 16 3.94 8.61 -13.37
CA ASP A 16 3.06 7.79 -14.21
C ASP A 16 3.57 6.35 -14.34
N LYS A 17 4.89 6.19 -14.51
CA LYS A 17 5.55 4.88 -14.58
C LYS A 17 5.43 4.13 -13.25
N TRP A 18 5.66 4.84 -12.14
CA TRP A 18 5.52 4.28 -10.80
C TRP A 18 4.08 3.86 -10.52
N LEU A 19 3.10 4.68 -10.89
CA LEU A 19 1.67 4.41 -10.69
C LEU A 19 1.21 3.18 -11.49
N SER A 20 1.62 3.06 -12.75
CA SER A 20 1.38 1.86 -13.55
C SER A 20 2.00 0.63 -12.91
N TRP A 21 3.28 0.70 -12.53
CA TRP A 21 3.97 -0.42 -11.87
C TRP A 21 3.29 -0.85 -10.56
N MET A 22 2.84 0.11 -9.75
CA MET A 22 2.11 -0.19 -8.52
C MET A 22 0.84 -0.98 -8.78
N LYS A 23 0.03 -0.55 -9.76
CA LYS A 23 -1.26 -1.15 -10.08
C LYS A 23 -1.13 -2.50 -10.80
N GLU A 24 -0.14 -2.62 -11.68
CA GLU A 24 -0.02 -3.75 -12.61
C GLU A 24 0.97 -4.82 -12.13
N THR A 25 1.85 -4.49 -11.18
CA THR A 25 2.90 -5.41 -10.70
C THR A 25 2.95 -5.48 -9.19
N HIS A 26 3.29 -4.38 -8.50
CA HIS A 26 3.60 -4.44 -7.06
C HIS A 26 2.41 -4.85 -6.19
N ILE A 27 1.23 -4.25 -6.38
CA ILE A 27 0.03 -4.62 -5.62
C ILE A 27 -0.39 -6.07 -5.94
N PRO A 28 -0.44 -6.51 -7.21
CA PRO A 28 -0.64 -7.92 -7.54
C PRO A 28 0.36 -8.86 -6.86
N ASP A 29 1.66 -8.54 -6.86
CA ASP A 29 2.70 -9.37 -6.23
C ASP A 29 2.52 -9.44 -4.71
N MET A 30 2.18 -8.31 -4.07
CA MET A 30 1.82 -8.27 -2.65
C MET A 30 0.66 -9.21 -2.35
N LEU A 31 -0.40 -9.21 -3.16
CA LEU A 31 -1.54 -10.11 -2.98
C LEU A 31 -1.18 -11.57 -3.27
N ALA A 32 -0.32 -11.82 -4.26
CA ALA A 32 0.13 -13.15 -4.64
C ALA A 32 0.95 -13.85 -3.54
N THR A 33 1.49 -13.11 -2.57
CA THR A 33 2.11 -13.70 -1.37
C THR A 33 1.15 -14.57 -0.56
N GLY A 34 -0.16 -14.31 -0.66
CA GLY A 34 -1.21 -14.95 0.14
C GLY A 34 -1.36 -14.40 1.57
N LYS A 35 -0.59 -13.37 1.97
CA LYS A 35 -0.64 -12.79 3.33
C LYS A 35 -1.65 -11.65 3.47
N PHE A 36 -2.18 -11.17 2.36
CA PHE A 36 -3.14 -10.07 2.31
C PHE A 36 -4.43 -10.51 1.60
N THR A 37 -5.56 -10.10 2.16
CA THR A 37 -6.91 -10.41 1.65
C THR A 37 -7.43 -9.35 0.68
N GLY A 38 -6.78 -8.19 0.61
CA GLY A 38 -7.13 -7.11 -0.30
C GLY A 38 -6.19 -5.92 -0.18
N ALA A 39 -6.27 -5.04 -1.16
CA ALA A 39 -5.52 -3.80 -1.21
C ALA A 39 -6.43 -2.63 -1.59
N LYS A 40 -6.18 -1.45 -1.00
CA LYS A 40 -6.82 -0.19 -1.38
C LYS A 40 -5.75 0.86 -1.59
N MET A 41 -5.65 1.39 -2.80
CA MET A 41 -4.75 2.48 -3.15
C MET A 41 -5.54 3.78 -3.27
N CYS A 42 -5.13 4.78 -2.49
CA CYS A 42 -5.76 6.09 -2.41
C CYS A 42 -4.73 7.16 -2.78
N LYS A 43 -5.11 8.14 -3.61
CA LYS A 43 -4.35 9.39 -3.76
C LYS A 43 -4.68 10.28 -2.56
N VAL A 44 -3.66 10.81 -1.89
CA VAL A 44 -3.85 11.81 -0.84
C VAL A 44 -4.11 13.14 -1.53
N ILE A 45 -5.24 13.76 -1.21
CA ILE A 45 -5.60 15.09 -1.70
C ILE A 45 -5.14 16.10 -0.65
N ILE A 46 -4.17 16.92 -1.02
CA ILE A 46 -3.65 18.03 -0.21
C ILE A 46 -3.88 19.34 -0.99
N GLU A 47 -4.12 20.43 -0.28
CA GLU A 47 -4.39 21.75 -0.89
C GLU A 47 -3.10 22.47 -1.31
N GLU A 48 -1.94 22.09 -0.76
CA GLU A 48 -0.63 22.68 -1.09
C GLU A 48 0.25 21.70 -1.89
N GLU A 49 0.95 22.22 -2.89
CA GLU A 49 1.99 21.48 -3.62
C GLU A 49 3.23 21.27 -2.74
N MET A 50 3.19 20.26 -1.89
CA MET A 50 4.41 19.65 -1.38
C MET A 50 4.91 18.70 -2.47
N GLY A 51 5.85 19.18 -3.29
CA GLY A 51 6.32 18.55 -4.53
C GLY A 51 6.26 17.01 -4.57
N GLY A 52 5.85 16.49 -5.73
CA GLY A 52 5.51 15.08 -5.89
C GLY A 52 4.05 14.78 -5.55
N VAL A 53 3.67 13.51 -5.70
CA VAL A 53 2.31 13.04 -5.47
C VAL A 53 2.30 12.01 -4.34
N THR A 54 1.39 12.18 -3.37
CA THR A 54 1.32 11.28 -2.23
C THR A 54 0.17 10.28 -2.37
N TYR A 55 0.44 9.02 -2.06
CA TYR A 55 -0.50 7.90 -2.05
C TYR A 55 -0.48 7.19 -0.70
N SER A 56 -1.62 6.59 -0.34
CA SER A 56 -1.73 5.60 0.74
C SER A 56 -2.16 4.28 0.12
N VAL A 57 -1.41 3.22 0.39
CA VAL A 57 -1.77 1.86 -0.01
C VAL A 57 -1.98 1.04 1.25
N GLN A 58 -3.21 0.54 1.42
CA GLN A 58 -3.64 -0.21 2.59
C GLN A 58 -3.84 -1.67 2.19
N TYR A 59 -3.08 -2.57 2.83
CA TYR A 59 -3.19 -4.01 2.63
C TYR A 59 -3.84 -4.66 3.84
N SER A 60 -5.00 -5.28 3.66
CA SER A 60 -5.72 -5.96 4.73
C SER A 60 -5.14 -7.36 4.96
N THR A 61 -4.93 -7.74 6.22
CA THR A 61 -4.40 -9.05 6.62
C THR A 61 -5.20 -9.61 7.80
N PRO A 62 -5.45 -10.93 7.89
CA PRO A 62 -6.37 -11.49 8.89
C PRO A 62 -5.91 -11.26 10.33
N ASN A 63 -4.60 -11.39 10.60
CA ASN A 63 -4.01 -11.33 11.93
C ASN A 63 -2.55 -10.85 11.89
N LYS A 64 -1.98 -10.58 13.08
CA LYS A 64 -0.63 -10.05 13.23
C LYS A 64 0.43 -11.09 12.84
N GLU A 65 0.19 -12.36 13.13
CA GLU A 65 1.11 -13.45 12.81
C GLU A 65 1.35 -13.57 11.30
N THR A 66 0.29 -13.42 10.50
CA THR A 66 0.38 -13.44 9.03
C THR A 66 1.18 -12.25 8.51
N LEU A 67 1.02 -11.07 9.13
CA LEU A 67 1.81 -9.89 8.80
C LEU A 67 3.30 -10.08 9.14
N ASP A 68 3.59 -10.72 10.26
CA ASP A 68 4.96 -11.02 10.68
C ASP A 68 5.65 -12.03 9.73
N VAL A 69 4.90 -13.01 9.23
CA VAL A 69 5.38 -13.91 8.16
C VAL A 69 5.69 -13.13 6.88
N TYR A 70 4.83 -12.19 6.47
CA TYR A 70 5.11 -11.32 5.32
C TYR A 70 6.42 -10.53 5.51
N TYR A 71 6.66 -9.96 6.70
CA TYR A 71 7.90 -9.24 6.96
C TYR A 71 9.14 -10.11 6.82
N LYS A 72 9.06 -11.36 7.29
CA LYS A 72 10.16 -12.30 7.26
C LYS A 72 10.45 -12.82 5.84
N ASP A 73 9.41 -13.18 5.11
CA ASP A 73 9.57 -14.00 3.91
C ASP A 73 9.55 -13.16 2.61
N ASP A 74 8.83 -12.04 2.59
CA ASP A 74 8.49 -11.34 1.34
C ASP A 74 8.91 -9.85 1.33
N ALA A 75 8.82 -9.18 2.47
CA ALA A 75 8.88 -7.71 2.52
C ALA A 75 10.19 -7.13 2.00
N ASP A 76 11.34 -7.73 2.32
CA ASP A 76 12.63 -7.19 1.87
C ASP A 76 12.79 -7.29 0.34
N LYS A 77 12.44 -8.44 -0.24
CA LYS A 77 12.46 -8.65 -1.69
C LYS A 77 11.58 -7.63 -2.42
N LEU A 78 10.31 -7.51 -2.01
CA LEU A 78 9.33 -6.63 -2.66
C LEU A 78 9.71 -5.15 -2.53
N ARG A 79 10.32 -4.75 -1.41
CA ARG A 79 10.85 -3.39 -1.22
C ARG A 79 12.06 -3.12 -2.11
N GLN A 80 12.96 -4.10 -2.24
CA GLN A 80 14.14 -3.96 -3.11
C GLN A 80 13.75 -3.83 -4.58
N GLU A 81 12.67 -4.46 -5.05
CA GLU A 81 12.16 -4.29 -6.41
C GLU A 81 11.73 -2.85 -6.70
N ALA A 82 11.01 -2.21 -5.76
CA ALA A 82 10.68 -0.79 -5.85
C ALA A 82 11.94 0.08 -5.93
N ASN A 83 12.92 -0.18 -5.06
CA ASN A 83 14.18 0.57 -5.04
C ASN A 83 14.99 0.38 -6.34
N LYS A 84 15.03 -0.82 -6.93
CA LYS A 84 15.73 -1.05 -8.20
C LYS A 84 15.17 -0.20 -9.35
N LEU A 85 13.86 0.05 -9.33
CA LEU A 85 13.17 0.76 -10.41
C LEU A 85 13.11 2.29 -10.18
N PHE A 86 13.06 2.73 -8.92
CA PHE A 86 12.72 4.11 -8.55
C PHE A 86 13.59 4.68 -7.41
N ALA A 87 14.79 4.12 -7.16
CA ALA A 87 15.69 4.60 -6.10
C ALA A 87 15.88 6.12 -6.13
N GLY A 88 15.71 6.74 -4.96
CA GLY A 88 15.87 8.19 -4.78
C GLY A 88 14.74 9.04 -5.33
N LYS A 89 13.70 8.43 -5.94
CA LYS A 89 12.56 9.13 -6.57
C LYS A 89 11.23 8.93 -5.84
N PHE A 90 11.24 8.20 -4.73
CA PHE A 90 10.10 8.06 -3.83
C PHE A 90 10.57 7.89 -2.38
N VAL A 91 9.69 8.24 -1.45
CA VAL A 91 9.85 7.98 -0.02
C VAL A 91 8.62 7.23 0.47
N ALA A 92 8.82 6.16 1.25
CA ALA A 92 7.74 5.32 1.77
C ALA A 92 7.81 5.20 3.29
N PHE A 93 6.72 5.59 3.95
CA PHE A 93 6.48 5.43 5.39
C PHE A 93 5.46 4.31 5.63
N ARG A 94 5.69 3.47 6.64
CA ARG A 94 4.91 2.24 6.88
C ARG A 94 4.34 2.26 8.28
N THR A 95 3.07 1.90 8.39
CA THR A 95 2.36 1.81 9.67
C THR A 95 1.49 0.57 9.72
N GLU A 96 1.28 0.07 10.93
CA GLU A 96 0.36 -1.02 11.20
C GLU A 96 -0.87 -0.46 11.91
N LEU A 97 -2.05 -0.86 11.47
CA LEU A 97 -3.32 -0.43 12.04
C LEU A 97 -4.11 -1.66 12.43
N GLU A 98 -4.58 -1.70 13.66
CA GLU A 98 -5.56 -2.68 14.09
C GLU A 98 -6.96 -2.15 13.80
N VAL A 99 -7.79 -2.96 13.14
CA VAL A 99 -9.18 -2.58 12.87
C VAL A 99 -10.03 -2.89 14.09
N ILE A 100 -10.35 -1.84 14.85
CA ILE A 100 -11.18 -1.91 16.07
C ILE A 100 -12.69 -1.83 15.81
N GLY A 101 -13.10 -1.47 14.58
CA GLY A 101 -14.50 -1.39 14.17
C GLY A 101 -14.66 -0.92 12.73
N GLU A 102 -15.70 -1.39 12.05
CA GLU A 102 -16.07 -1.00 10.69
C GLU A 102 -17.60 -0.91 10.59
N ALA A 103 -18.11 0.10 9.89
CA ALA A 103 -19.53 0.27 9.64
C ALA A 103 -19.78 0.42 8.14
N VAL A 104 -20.68 -0.41 7.61
CA VAL A 104 -21.13 -0.35 6.21
C VAL A 104 -22.62 -0.09 6.19
N LEU A 105 -23.06 0.85 5.36
CA LEU A 105 -24.48 1.11 5.15
C LEU A 105 -25.10 -0.13 4.51
N THR A 106 -25.98 -0.83 5.24
CA THR A 106 -26.78 -1.90 4.65
C THR A 106 -28.05 -1.26 4.09
N PRO A 107 -28.30 -1.30 2.77
CA PRO A 107 -29.52 -0.72 2.23
C PRO A 107 -30.74 -1.41 2.85
N ALA A 108 -31.72 -0.62 3.29
CA ALA A 108 -32.95 -1.13 3.87
C ALA A 108 -33.60 -2.11 2.89
N LYS A 109 -33.95 -3.31 3.38
CA LYS A 109 -34.82 -4.23 2.63
C LYS A 109 -36.13 -3.49 2.36
N LYS A 110 -36.44 -3.26 1.08
CA LYS A 110 -37.75 -2.78 0.64
C LYS A 110 -38.83 -3.77 1.05
#